data_AF-A0A067NG52-F1
#
_entry.id   AF-A0A067NG52-F1
#
_cell.length_a   1.000
_cell.length_b   1.000
_cell.length_c   1.000
_cell.angle_alpha   90.00
_cell.angle_beta   90.00
_cell.angle_gamma   90.00
#
_symmetry.space_group_name_H-M   'P 1'
#
loop_
_entity.id
_entity.type
_entity.pdbx_description
1 polymer ?
#
loop_
_entity_poly.entity_id
_entity_poly.type
_entity_poly.pdbx_seq_one_letter_code
_entity_poly.pdbx_strand_id
1 'polypeptide(L)'
;MSKTHVLIGASGCTGGTIAKALHQAGNFRLSILVRKSSINKPAVQELTDAEVIVEDIFDSSAKLQYYLGGVDVLISKVLVMVDQRPLLLAAKKAGVGRDVPSDFGPTAPRGVMFMHDLKLEVRDYIKELELPHTFIEVGVWLSGMFPLCTPRGTRP
;
A
#
# COMPACT_ATOMS: atom_id res chain seq x y z
N MET A 1 22.73 -10.53 9.47
CA MET A 1 21.38 -10.90 8.98
C MET A 1 21.01 -9.93 7.88
N SER A 2 20.39 -10.39 6.79
CA SER A 2 19.87 -9.50 5.75
C SER A 2 18.75 -8.62 6.32
N LYS A 3 18.68 -7.36 5.90
CA LYS A 3 17.55 -6.48 6.26
C LYS A 3 16.28 -6.99 5.57
N THR A 4 15.15 -6.93 6.26
CA THR A 4 13.84 -7.23 5.67
C THR A 4 13.56 -6.28 4.52
N HIS A 5 13.26 -6.84 3.34
CA HIS A 5 12.93 -6.10 2.13
C HIS A 5 11.43 -5.81 2.08
N VAL A 6 11.09 -4.52 2.13
CA VAL A 6 9.70 -4.04 2.11
C VAL A 6 9.43 -3.31 0.81
N LEU A 7 8.38 -3.70 0.08
CA LEU A 7 7.88 -2.99 -1.09
C LEU A 7 6.56 -2.26 -0.74
N ILE A 8 6.49 -0.96 -0.99
CA ILE A 8 5.31 -0.14 -0.64
C ILE A 8 4.96 0.92 -1.69
N GLY A 9 3.66 1.16 -1.89
CA GLY A 9 3.18 2.32 -2.64
C GLY A 9 3.30 3.64 -1.84
N ALA A 10 4.37 4.41 -2.06
CA ALA A 10 4.71 5.59 -1.23
C ALA A 10 4.11 6.93 -1.69
N SER A 11 3.47 7.00 -2.86
CA SER A 11 3.07 8.27 -3.49
C SER A 11 1.79 8.95 -2.95
N GLY A 12 1.09 8.32 -2.01
CA GLY A 12 -0.13 8.85 -1.37
C GLY A 12 0.06 9.11 0.12
N CYS A 13 -0.89 9.81 0.77
CA CYS A 13 -0.73 10.27 2.17
C CYS A 13 -0.35 9.14 3.15
N THR A 14 -1.15 8.08 3.21
CA THR A 14 -0.91 6.94 4.12
C THR A 14 0.37 6.19 3.76
N GLY A 15 0.53 5.84 2.48
CA GLY A 15 1.69 5.07 2.02
C GLY A 15 3.01 5.81 2.18
N GLY A 16 3.03 7.12 1.91
CA GLY A 16 4.19 7.97 2.12
C GLY A 16 4.54 8.14 3.60
N THR A 17 3.52 8.23 4.48
CA THR A 17 3.75 8.28 5.93
C THR A 17 4.37 6.97 6.44
N ILE A 18 3.85 5.82 6.00
CA ILE A 18 4.40 4.51 6.37
C ILE A 18 5.81 4.36 5.80
N ALA A 19 6.03 4.69 4.52
CA ALA A 19 7.35 4.61 3.89
C ALA A 19 8.38 5.47 4.61
N LYS A 20 8.02 6.71 5.00
CA LYS A 20 8.87 7.60 5.78
C LYS A 20 9.23 7.02 7.15
N ALA A 21 8.25 6.45 7.86
CA ALA A 21 8.49 5.81 9.15
C ALA A 21 9.42 4.58 9.03
N LEU A 22 9.20 3.74 8.00
CA LEU A 22 10.06 2.59 7.71
C LEU A 22 11.49 3.02 7.33
N HIS A 23 11.61 4.08 6.54
CA HIS A 23 12.91 4.65 6.15
C HIS A 23 13.66 5.19 7.38
N GLN A 24 12.99 5.95 8.24
CA GLN A 24 13.56 6.49 9.49
C GLN A 24 13.98 5.41 10.49
N ALA A 25 13.30 4.25 10.50
CA ALA A 25 13.69 3.13 11.35
C ALA A 25 15.04 2.50 10.95
N GLY A 26 15.47 2.64 9.69
CA GLY A 26 16.81 2.30 9.21
C GLY A 26 17.17 0.80 9.18
N ASN A 27 16.27 -0.07 9.65
CA ASN A 27 16.45 -1.53 9.75
C ASN A 27 15.83 -2.31 8.57
N PHE A 28 15.15 -1.62 7.65
CA PHE A 28 14.56 -2.22 6.45
C PHE A 28 15.36 -1.89 5.19
N ARG A 29 15.35 -2.80 4.20
CA ARG A 29 15.63 -2.45 2.80
C ARG A 29 14.30 -2.00 2.20
N LEU A 30 14.18 -0.73 1.85
CA LEU A 30 12.92 -0.15 1.39
C LEU A 30 12.93 0.01 -0.13
N SER A 31 11.93 -0.56 -0.78
CA SER A 31 11.59 -0.32 -2.17
C SER A 31 10.24 0.39 -2.25
N ILE A 32 10.13 1.40 -3.09
CA ILE A 32 8.89 2.15 -3.31
C ILE A 32 8.39 1.96 -4.74
N LEU A 33 7.15 1.50 -4.86
CA LEU A 33 6.46 1.38 -6.14
C LEU A 33 5.79 2.72 -6.47
N VAL A 34 6.20 3.34 -7.57
CA VAL A 34 5.68 4.63 -8.01
C VAL A 34 5.30 4.60 -9.48
N ARG A 35 4.11 5.12 -9.79
CA ARG A 35 3.74 5.37 -11.19
C ARG A 35 4.64 6.47 -11.75
N LYS A 36 4.94 6.42 -13.06
CA LYS A 36 5.73 7.45 -13.76
C LYS A 36 5.24 8.88 -13.51
N SER A 37 3.92 9.07 -13.41
CA SER A 37 3.30 10.38 -13.12
C SER A 37 3.52 10.89 -11.69
N SER A 38 3.98 10.04 -10.77
CA SER A 38 4.13 10.36 -9.35
C SER A 38 5.59 10.46 -8.89
N ILE A 39 6.56 10.28 -9.79
CA ILE A 39 7.99 10.27 -9.46
C ILE A 39 8.47 11.58 -8.84
N ASN A 40 7.93 12.72 -9.29
CA ASN A 40 8.33 14.06 -8.83
C ASN A 40 7.55 14.54 -7.59
N LYS A 41 6.73 13.68 -6.96
CA LYS A 41 6.01 14.08 -5.75
C LYS A 41 6.98 14.23 -4.58
N PRO A 42 6.79 15.24 -3.70
CA PRO A 42 7.65 15.44 -2.52
C PRO A 42 7.82 14.18 -1.67
N ALA A 43 6.72 13.44 -1.45
CA ALA A 43 6.74 12.19 -0.67
C ALA A 43 7.66 11.09 -1.25
N VAL A 44 7.94 11.11 -2.55
CA VAL A 44 8.88 10.18 -3.20
C VAL A 44 10.31 10.74 -3.10
N GLN A 45 10.48 12.04 -3.33
CA GLN A 45 11.78 12.72 -3.31
C GLN A 45 12.41 12.78 -1.90
N GLU A 46 11.59 12.77 -0.84
CA GLU A 46 12.06 12.69 0.55
C GLU A 46 12.68 11.33 0.93
N LEU A 47 12.50 10.29 0.11
CA LEU A 47 12.97 8.92 0.37
C LEU A 47 14.26 8.62 -0.41
N THR A 48 15.33 9.37 -0.11
CA THR A 48 16.56 9.38 -0.94
C THR A 48 17.29 8.03 -1.02
N ASP A 49 17.21 7.20 0.03
CA ASP A 49 17.91 5.90 0.07
C ASP A 49 16.97 4.72 -0.22
N ALA A 50 15.72 4.97 -0.61
CA ALA A 50 14.79 3.94 -1.02
C ALA A 50 15.00 3.58 -2.50
N GLU A 51 14.91 2.28 -2.82
CA GLU A 51 14.92 1.81 -4.20
C GLU A 51 13.61 2.22 -4.88
N VAL A 52 13.68 2.96 -5.98
CA VAL A 52 12.49 3.47 -6.68
C VAL A 52 12.15 2.55 -7.86
N ILE A 53 11.00 1.87 -7.76
CA ILE A 53 10.47 1.00 -8.82
C ILE A 53 9.39 1.78 -9.58
N VAL A 54 9.69 2.16 -10.83
CA VAL A 54 8.80 2.98 -11.66
C VAL A 54 7.91 2.11 -12.54
N GLU A 55 6.92 1.46 -11.92
CA GLU A 55 5.99 0.54 -12.59
C GLU A 55 4.55 0.78 -12.07
N ASP A 56 3.59 0.05 -12.63
CA ASP A 56 2.19 0.04 -12.20
C ASP A 56 1.78 -1.34 -11.68
N ILE A 57 0.77 -1.36 -10.84
CA ILE A 57 0.14 -2.59 -10.34
C ILE A 57 -0.70 -3.29 -11.42
N PHE A 58 -0.97 -2.58 -12.52
CA PHE A 58 -1.65 -3.11 -13.71
C PHE A 58 -0.68 -3.64 -14.77
N ASP A 59 0.61 -3.70 -14.49
CA ASP A 59 1.59 -4.32 -15.37
C ASP A 59 1.30 -5.82 -15.58
N SER A 60 1.94 -6.39 -16.60
CA SER A 60 1.82 -7.82 -16.89
C SER A 60 2.27 -8.67 -15.70
N SER A 61 1.66 -9.85 -15.54
CA SER A 61 2.00 -10.77 -14.44
C SER A 61 3.49 -11.10 -14.34
N ALA A 62 4.21 -11.13 -15.47
CA ALA A 62 5.65 -11.37 -15.50
C ALA A 62 6.45 -10.20 -14.89
N LYS A 63 6.09 -8.96 -15.22
CA LYS A 63 6.68 -7.76 -14.61
C LYS A 63 6.40 -7.68 -13.12
N LEU A 64 5.15 -7.92 -12.72
CA LEU A 64 4.76 -7.94 -11.31
C LEU A 64 5.65 -8.92 -10.53
N GLN A 65 5.78 -10.16 -11.03
CA GLN A 65 6.64 -11.17 -10.40
C GLN A 65 8.11 -10.78 -10.35
N TYR A 66 8.62 -10.11 -11.39
CA TYR A 66 10.01 -9.67 -11.45
C TYR A 66 10.37 -8.73 -10.30
N TYR A 67 9.59 -7.68 -10.08
CA TYR A 67 9.89 -6.71 -9.02
C TYR A 67 9.41 -7.15 -7.62
N LEU A 68 8.55 -8.16 -7.54
CA LEU A 68 8.16 -8.80 -6.27
C LEU A 68 9.17 -9.87 -5.82
N GLY A 69 10.11 -10.26 -6.69
CA GLY A 69 11.14 -11.25 -6.38
C GLY A 69 12.01 -10.83 -5.20
N GLY A 70 12.08 -11.68 -4.16
CA GLY A 70 12.88 -11.42 -2.97
C GLY A 70 12.32 -10.30 -2.07
N VAL A 71 11.04 -9.96 -2.20
CA VAL A 71 10.32 -9.07 -1.27
C VAL A 71 9.83 -9.91 -0.08
N ASP A 72 10.22 -9.50 1.14
CA ASP A 72 9.76 -10.14 2.36
C ASP A 72 8.37 -9.65 2.75
N VAL A 73 8.10 -8.35 2.58
CA VAL A 73 6.82 -7.73 2.94
C VAL A 73 6.31 -6.82 1.82
N LEU A 74 5.10 -7.07 1.33
CA LEU A 74 4.38 -6.20 0.41
C LEU A 74 3.35 -5.38 1.17
N ILE A 75 3.38 -4.05 1.04
CA ILE A 75 2.39 -3.14 1.63
C ILE A 75 1.65 -2.39 0.53
N SER A 76 0.38 -2.76 0.33
CA SER A 76 -0.48 -2.16 -0.69
C SER A 76 -1.22 -0.95 -0.15
N LYS A 77 -1.11 0.18 -0.86
CA LYS A 77 -1.90 1.40 -0.61
C LYS A 77 -2.57 1.87 -1.89
N VAL A 78 -3.66 1.20 -2.25
CA VAL A 78 -4.48 1.53 -3.43
C VAL A 78 -5.86 2.04 -3.01
N LEU A 79 -6.55 2.72 -3.92
CA LEU A 79 -7.94 3.12 -3.68
C LEU A 79 -8.85 1.89 -3.63
N VAL A 80 -9.97 1.97 -2.91
CA VAL A 80 -10.89 0.84 -2.73
C VAL A 80 -11.44 0.25 -4.03
N MET A 81 -11.58 1.08 -5.07
CA MET A 81 -12.06 0.65 -6.39
C MET A 81 -11.02 -0.07 -7.23
N VAL A 82 -9.77 -0.11 -6.78
CA VAL A 82 -8.67 -0.76 -7.51
C VAL A 82 -8.64 -2.23 -7.15
N ASP A 83 -8.73 -3.07 -8.18
CA ASP A 83 -8.61 -4.52 -8.03
C ASP A 83 -7.16 -4.91 -7.70
N GLN A 84 -6.95 -5.47 -6.50
CA GLN A 84 -5.65 -5.93 -6.01
C GLN A 84 -5.33 -7.37 -6.44
N ARG A 85 -6.31 -8.12 -6.95
CA ARG A 85 -6.16 -9.56 -7.22
C ARG A 85 -4.97 -9.90 -8.13
N PRO A 86 -4.70 -9.17 -9.24
CA PRO A 86 -3.53 -9.46 -10.08
C PRO A 86 -2.19 -9.30 -9.34
N LEU A 87 -2.06 -8.28 -8.49
CA LEU A 87 -0.88 -8.03 -7.68
C LEU A 87 -0.69 -9.14 -6.64
N LEU A 88 -1.76 -9.53 -5.95
CA LEU A 88 -1.74 -10.59 -4.94
C LEU A 88 -1.37 -11.95 -5.53
N LEU A 89 -1.91 -12.27 -6.71
CA LEU A 89 -1.54 -13.48 -7.43
C LEU A 89 -0.06 -13.48 -7.83
N ALA A 90 0.45 -12.34 -8.30
CA ALA A 90 1.86 -12.19 -8.61
C ALA A 90 2.75 -12.30 -7.36
N ALA A 91 2.32 -11.73 -6.23
CA ALA A 91 3.02 -11.82 -4.95
C ALA A 91 3.11 -13.27 -4.46
N LYS A 92 2.03 -14.04 -4.57
CA LYS A 92 2.04 -15.48 -4.28
C LYS A 92 3.03 -16.22 -5.16
N LYS A 93 3.03 -15.96 -6.47
CA LYS A 93 3.95 -16.61 -7.42
C LYS A 93 5.42 -16.22 -7.19
N ALA A 94 5.67 -14.98 -6.80
CA ALA A 94 7.00 -14.48 -6.48
C ALA A 94 7.51 -14.93 -5.10
N GLY A 95 6.67 -15.57 -4.28
CA GLY A 95 7.05 -16.07 -2.97
C GLY A 95 7.19 -14.98 -1.90
N VAL A 96 6.37 -13.92 -1.97
CA VAL A 96 6.38 -12.84 -0.97
C VAL A 96 6.08 -13.40 0.43
N GLY A 97 6.90 -13.02 1.42
CA GLY A 97 6.84 -13.57 2.78
C GLY A 97 5.61 -13.14 3.59
N ARG A 98 5.11 -11.92 3.38
CA ARG A 98 3.91 -11.36 4.02
C ARG A 98 3.28 -10.27 3.15
N ASP A 99 1.96 -10.32 2.99
CA ASP A 99 1.16 -9.27 2.37
C ASP A 99 0.42 -8.42 3.42
N VAL A 100 0.38 -7.12 3.20
CA VAL A 100 -0.44 -6.15 3.93
C VAL A 100 -1.30 -5.44 2.87
N PRO A 101 -2.55 -5.88 2.66
CA PRO A 101 -3.40 -5.33 1.61
C PRO A 101 -3.88 -3.93 1.98
N SER A 102 -4.49 -3.23 1.01
CA SER A 102 -5.05 -1.88 1.21
C SER A 102 -6.34 -1.89 2.05
N ASP A 103 -6.20 -2.17 3.34
CA ASP A 103 -7.32 -2.44 4.24
C ASP A 103 -7.63 -1.30 5.21
N PHE A 104 -6.71 -0.32 5.34
CA PHE A 104 -6.74 0.85 6.23
C PHE A 104 -8.05 1.66 6.24
N GLY A 105 -9.08 1.15 6.89
CA GLY A 105 -10.41 1.74 6.95
C GLY A 105 -11.25 1.15 8.09
N PRO A 106 -12.55 1.48 8.12
CA PRO A 106 -13.47 1.01 9.15
C PRO A 106 -13.95 -0.41 8.87
N THR A 107 -14.39 -1.07 9.95
CA THR A 107 -14.94 -2.41 9.93
C THR A 107 -16.44 -2.34 10.07
N ALA A 108 -17.16 -3.10 9.26
CA ALA A 108 -18.62 -3.23 9.32
C ALA A 108 -19.04 -4.68 9.03
N PRO A 109 -20.21 -5.13 9.50
CA PRO A 109 -20.79 -6.39 9.03
C PRO A 109 -20.91 -6.40 7.51
N ARG A 110 -20.74 -7.58 6.89
CA ARG A 110 -20.86 -7.73 5.44
C ARG A 110 -22.25 -7.31 4.98
N GLY A 111 -22.32 -6.58 3.87
CA GLY A 111 -23.55 -6.05 3.29
C GLY A 111 -24.02 -4.70 3.87
N VAL A 112 -23.34 -4.17 4.89
CA VAL A 112 -23.69 -2.87 5.50
C VAL A 112 -22.97 -1.71 4.83
N MET A 113 -21.73 -1.92 4.39
CA MET A 113 -20.89 -0.87 3.82
C MET A 113 -20.23 -1.36 2.54
N PHE A 114 -20.73 -0.88 1.40
CA PHE A 114 -20.26 -1.28 0.07
C PHE A 114 -18.74 -1.23 -0.11
N MET A 115 -18.09 -0.14 0.33
CA MET A 115 -16.62 -0.02 0.23
C MET A 115 -15.88 -1.04 1.11
N HIS A 116 -16.44 -1.42 2.25
CA HIS A 116 -15.86 -2.46 3.10
C HIS A 116 -16.09 -3.84 2.48
N ASP A 117 -17.25 -4.09 1.88
CA ASP A 117 -17.54 -5.36 1.18
C ASP A 117 -16.55 -5.63 0.05
N LEU A 118 -16.19 -4.61 -0.74
CA LEU A 118 -15.13 -4.72 -1.76
C LEU A 118 -13.78 -5.13 -1.16
N LYS A 119 -13.45 -4.66 0.05
CA LYS A 119 -12.23 -5.07 0.74
C LYS A 119 -12.34 -6.48 1.29
N LEU A 120 -13.50 -6.87 1.81
CA LEU A 120 -13.75 -8.23 2.29
C LEU A 120 -13.59 -9.26 1.16
N GLU A 121 -14.03 -8.96 -0.06
CA GLU A 121 -13.77 -9.82 -1.24
C GLU A 121 -12.26 -10.01 -1.49
N VAL A 122 -11.46 -8.96 -1.33
CA VAL A 122 -10.00 -9.06 -1.42
C VAL A 122 -9.43 -9.92 -0.28
N ARG A 123 -9.95 -9.80 0.94
CA ARG A 123 -9.52 -10.66 2.08
C ARG A 123 -9.82 -12.13 1.82
N ASP A 124 -11.00 -12.42 1.28
CA ASP A 124 -11.41 -13.78 0.94
C ASP A 124 -10.46 -14.35 -0.13
N TYR A 125 -10.14 -13.57 -1.17
CA TYR A 125 -9.16 -13.97 -2.18
C TYR A 125 -7.74 -14.21 -1.63
N ILE A 126 -7.27 -13.37 -0.70
CA ILE A 126 -5.95 -13.56 -0.04
C ILE A 126 -5.90 -14.88 0.71
N LYS A 127 -7.00 -15.26 1.39
CA LYS A 127 -7.11 -16.54 2.09
C LYS A 127 -7.16 -17.72 1.12
N GLU A 128 -7.90 -17.60 0.02
CA GLU A 128 -7.93 -18.60 -1.06
C GLU A 128 -6.54 -18.85 -1.67
N LEU A 129 -5.73 -17.80 -1.82
CA LEU A 129 -4.35 -17.92 -2.28
C LEU A 129 -3.38 -18.50 -1.24
N GLU A 130 -3.83 -18.67 0.01
CA GLU A 130 -2.98 -19.03 1.15
C GLU A 130 -1.74 -18.11 1.22
N LEU A 131 -1.93 -16.82 0.95
CA LEU A 131 -0.86 -15.84 1.02
C LEU A 131 -0.70 -15.42 2.50
N PRO A 132 0.49 -15.53 3.11
CA PRO A 132 0.68 -15.05 4.46
C PRO A 132 0.33 -13.56 4.51
N HIS A 133 -0.56 -13.15 5.40
CA HIS A 133 -1.11 -11.79 5.38
C HIS A 133 -1.25 -11.16 6.77
N THR A 134 -1.42 -9.85 6.79
CA THR A 134 -1.83 -9.06 7.97
C THR A 134 -2.85 -8.00 7.54
N PHE A 135 -4.09 -8.11 8.03
CA PHE A 135 -5.12 -7.10 7.83
C PHE A 135 -4.96 -5.97 8.84
N ILE A 136 -4.99 -4.72 8.38
CA ILE A 136 -4.86 -3.53 9.24
C ILE A 136 -6.11 -2.66 9.09
N GLU A 137 -6.89 -2.59 10.16
CA GLU A 137 -8.09 -1.77 10.28
C GLU A 137 -7.79 -0.56 11.17
N VAL A 138 -8.12 0.65 10.71
CA VAL A 138 -7.78 1.90 11.43
C VAL A 138 -9.01 2.77 11.72
N GLY A 139 -10.21 2.27 11.43
CA GLY A 139 -11.44 3.04 11.58
C GLY A 139 -11.59 4.11 10.49
N VAL A 140 -12.23 5.23 10.84
CA VAL A 140 -12.44 6.36 9.94
C VAL A 140 -11.34 7.40 10.17
N TRP A 141 -10.75 7.91 9.09
CA TRP A 141 -9.76 8.98 9.17
C TRP A 141 -10.38 10.23 9.81
N LEU A 142 -9.72 10.78 10.85
CA LEU A 142 -10.18 12.00 11.53
C LEU A 142 -10.41 13.17 10.57
N SER A 143 -9.59 13.28 9.53
CA SER A 143 -9.72 14.30 8.48
C SER A 143 -11.01 14.17 7.65
N GLY A 144 -11.61 12.97 7.61
CA GLY A 144 -12.91 12.74 6.98
C GLY A 144 -14.09 12.89 7.94
N MET A 145 -13.87 12.76 9.25
CA MET A 145 -14.92 12.88 10.27
C MET A 145 -15.25 14.33 10.62
N PHE A 146 -14.23 15.20 10.65
CA PHE A 146 -14.39 16.59 11.04
C PHE A 146 -14.13 17.52 9.86
N PRO A 147 -14.87 18.65 9.75
CA PRO A 147 -14.51 19.67 8.79
C PRO A 147 -13.07 20.11 9.03
N LEU A 148 -12.29 20.19 7.96
CA LEU A 148 -10.95 20.77 8.03
C LEU A 148 -11.10 22.19 8.59
N CYS A 149 -10.47 22.48 9.73
CA CYS A 149 -10.30 23.85 10.18
C CYS A 149 -9.44 24.56 9.13
N THR A 150 -10.08 25.24 8.18
CA THR A 150 -9.40 26.27 7.42
C THR A 150 -8.97 27.33 8.44
N PRO A 151 -7.71 27.75 8.45
CA PRO A 151 -7.32 28.93 9.22
C PRO A 151 -8.26 30.07 8.83
N ARG A 152 -8.98 30.65 9.80
CA ARG A 152 -9.73 31.89 9.53
C ARG A 152 -8.71 32.99 9.24
N GLY A 153 -8.64 33.41 7.99
CA GLY A 153 -7.74 34.45 7.47
C GLY A 153 -6.60 33.80 6.68
N THR A 154 -6.55 33.93 5.36
CA THR A 154 -6.53 35.19 4.61
C THR A 154 -7.42 35.10 3.37
N ARG A 155 -8.48 35.92 3.30
CA ARG A 155 -9.00 36.37 2.00
C ARG A 155 -8.14 37.56 1.55
N PRO A 156 -7.78 37.66 0.26
CA PRO A 156 -7.15 38.87 -0.29
C PRO A 156 -8.07 40.08 -0.13
#